data_AF-A0A820M3X8-F1
#
_entry.id   AF-A0A820M3X8-F1
#
_cell.length_a   1.000
_cell.length_b   1.000
_cell.length_c   1.000
_cell.angle_alpha   90.00
_cell.angle_beta   90.00
_cell.angle_gamma   90.00
#
_symmetry.space_group_name_H-M   'P 1'
#
loop_
_entity.id
_entity.type
_entity.pdbx_description
1 polymer ?
#
loop_
_entity_poly.entity_id
_entity_poly.type
_entity_poly.pdbx_seq_one_letter_code
_entity_poly.pdbx_strand_id
1 'polypeptide(L)'
;GLEHDHSNSSASAGAIDDVSSIMRNPWDPFHCADWDMQQPSATCLARIKRDIWSVFKDPPPGMFIAPDPDNITKIHALIVGPFDTPYE
;
A
#
# COMPACT_ATOMS: atom_id res chain seq x y z
N GLY A 1 -19.36 60.51 8.14
CA GLY A 1 -20.79 60.20 8.00
C GLY A 1 -20.91 58.71 7.89
N LEU A 2 -21.95 58.15 8.52
CA LEU A 2 -22.48 56.80 8.36
C LEU A 2 -22.50 56.42 6.84
N GLU A 3 -22.42 55.15 6.43
CA GLU A 3 -23.41 54.10 6.67
C GLU A 3 -22.83 52.70 6.37
N HIS A 4 -23.49 51.69 6.94
CA HIS A 4 -23.26 50.25 6.76
C HIS A 4 -23.25 49.83 5.28
N ASP A 5 -22.52 48.76 4.96
CA ASP A 5 -23.16 47.71 4.18
C ASP A 5 -22.64 46.30 4.42
N HIS A 6 -23.56 45.38 4.22
CA HIS A 6 -23.60 44.02 4.70
C HIS A 6 -22.59 43.08 4.04
N SER A 7 -22.20 42.09 4.83
CA SER A 7 -21.67 40.79 4.44
C SER A 7 -22.05 40.36 3.02
N ASN A 8 -21.07 40.17 2.15
CA ASN A 8 -21.19 39.19 1.09
C ASN A 8 -20.02 38.21 1.16
N SER A 9 -20.24 37.17 1.96
CA SER A 9 -19.46 35.94 1.97
C SER A 9 -19.56 35.30 0.59
N SER A 10 -18.68 35.70 -0.33
CA SER A 10 -18.31 34.78 -1.41
C SER A 10 -17.35 33.79 -0.79
N ALA A 11 -17.90 32.67 -0.33
CA ALA A 11 -17.10 31.48 -0.12
C ALA A 11 -16.35 31.26 -1.43
N SER A 12 -15.04 31.54 -1.44
CA SER A 12 -14.16 30.93 -2.42
C SER A 12 -14.35 29.44 -2.17
N ALA A 13 -15.19 28.82 -3.00
CA ALA A 13 -15.39 27.38 -3.04
C ALA A 13 -14.00 26.80 -2.86
N GLY A 14 -13.80 26.14 -1.70
CA GLY A 14 -12.49 25.68 -1.27
C GLY A 14 -11.84 25.08 -2.48
N ALA A 15 -10.69 25.64 -2.86
CA ALA A 15 -9.84 25.05 -3.87
C ALA A 15 -9.85 23.56 -3.57
N ILE A 16 -10.42 22.77 -4.48
CA ILE A 16 -10.41 21.32 -4.35
C ILE A 16 -8.95 20.97 -4.18
N ASP A 17 -8.60 20.72 -2.92
CA ASP A 17 -7.22 20.55 -2.50
C ASP A 17 -6.70 19.43 -3.37
N ASP A 18 -5.65 19.78 -4.10
CA ASP A 18 -5.08 19.00 -5.17
C ASP A 18 -4.86 17.57 -4.65
N VAL A 19 -5.66 16.61 -5.13
CA VAL A 19 -5.57 15.18 -4.74
C VAL A 19 -4.16 14.63 -5.00
N SER A 20 -3.35 15.31 -5.82
CA SER A 20 -1.94 14.98 -6.02
C SER A 20 -1.04 15.26 -4.80
N SER A 21 -1.51 16.05 -3.83
CA SER A 21 -0.80 16.45 -2.60
C SER A 21 -1.22 15.64 -1.36
N ILE A 22 -2.17 14.70 -1.47
CA ILE A 22 -2.32 13.60 -0.51
C ILE A 22 -1.17 12.61 -0.75
N MET A 23 0.02 13.12 -0.49
CA MET A 23 1.21 12.47 0.03
C MET A 23 1.61 11.17 -0.67
N ARG A 24 2.78 11.25 -1.30
CA ARG A 24 3.72 10.14 -1.47
C ARG A 24 3.90 9.45 -0.12
N ASN A 25 2.96 8.59 0.20
CA ASN A 25 2.86 7.94 1.48
C ASN A 25 3.91 6.83 1.46
N PRO A 26 4.96 6.88 2.29
CA PRO A 26 5.97 5.83 2.29
C PRO A 26 5.39 4.46 2.68
N TRP A 27 4.17 4.42 3.21
CA TRP A 27 3.43 3.21 3.50
C TRP A 27 2.58 2.69 2.33
N ASP A 28 2.38 3.47 1.26
CA ASP A 28 1.63 3.02 0.09
C ASP A 28 2.55 2.19 -0.82
N PRO A 29 2.31 0.87 -0.95
CA PRO A 29 3.15 -0.01 -1.73
C PRO A 29 3.13 0.29 -3.23
N PHE A 30 2.16 1.07 -3.71
CA PHE A 30 2.07 1.48 -5.13
C PHE A 30 2.68 2.85 -5.42
N HIS A 31 3.00 3.64 -4.39
CA HIS A 31 3.50 5.02 -4.54
C HIS A 31 4.79 5.31 -3.75
N CYS A 32 5.43 4.29 -3.18
CA CYS A 32 6.72 4.41 -2.49
C CYS A 32 7.89 4.25 -3.47
N ALA A 33 8.41 5.37 -3.98
CA ALA A 33 9.56 5.37 -4.90
C ALA A 33 10.83 4.73 -4.30
N ASP A 34 10.99 4.77 -2.97
CA ASP A 34 12.18 4.24 -2.29
C ASP A 34 12.29 2.71 -2.46
N TRP A 35 11.17 2.00 -2.56
CA TRP A 35 11.16 0.55 -2.70
C TRP A 35 11.62 0.11 -4.09
N ASP A 36 11.28 0.89 -5.12
CA ASP A 36 11.71 0.63 -6.50
C ASP A 36 13.18 1.01 -6.74
N MET A 37 13.73 1.93 -5.95
CA MET A 37 15.12 2.38 -6.07
C MET A 37 16.14 1.43 -5.41
N GLN A 38 15.69 0.56 -4.49
CA GLN A 38 16.59 -0.29 -3.71
C GLN A 38 16.78 -1.66 -4.36
N GLN A 39 18.02 -1.97 -4.76
CA GLN A 39 18.35 -3.33 -5.23
C GLN A 39 18.56 -4.29 -4.05
N PRO A 40 17.87 -5.45 -4.02
CA PRO A 40 18.04 -6.44 -2.97
C PRO A 40 19.41 -7.13 -3.09
N SER A 41 20.07 -7.37 -1.95
CA SER A 41 21.33 -8.11 -1.93
C SER A 41 21.13 -9.59 -2.30
N ALA A 42 22.19 -10.26 -2.76
CA ALA A 42 22.14 -11.69 -3.10
C ALA A 42 21.68 -12.56 -1.91
N THR A 43 22.12 -12.25 -0.69
CA THR A 43 21.69 -12.93 0.54
C THR A 43 20.20 -12.73 0.81
N CYS A 44 19.67 -11.52 0.55
CA CYS A 44 18.24 -11.23 0.66
C CYS A 44 17.44 -12.11 -0.32
N LEU A 45 17.84 -12.13 -1.60
CA LEU A 45 17.20 -12.94 -2.63
C LEU A 45 17.23 -14.43 -2.32
N ALA A 46 18.35 -14.95 -1.79
CA ALA A 46 18.46 -16.35 -1.39
C ALA A 46 17.48 -16.71 -0.26
N ARG A 47 17.29 -15.80 0.71
CA ARG A 47 16.33 -15.99 1.80
C ARG A 47 14.89 -15.98 1.29
N ILE A 48 14.53 -14.98 0.48
CA ILE A 48 13.20 -14.88 -0.11
C ILE A 48 12.84 -16.17 -0.87
N LYS A 49 13.75 -16.66 -1.72
CA LYS A 49 13.54 -17.93 -2.44
C LYS A 49 13.30 -19.10 -1.48
N ARG A 50 14.15 -19.26 -0.47
CA ARG A 50 14.03 -20.35 0.51
C ARG A 50 12.71 -20.29 1.26
N ASP A 51 12.28 -19.10 1.66
CA ASP A 51 11.08 -18.91 2.46
C ASP A 51 9.81 -19.14 1.60
N ILE A 52 9.80 -18.68 0.34
CA ILE A 52 8.75 -19.02 -0.65
C ILE A 52 8.65 -20.54 -0.83
N TRP A 53 9.78 -21.22 -1.02
CA TRP A 53 9.80 -22.69 -1.14
C TRP A 53 9.28 -23.39 0.11
N SER A 54 9.58 -22.85 1.30
CA SER A 54 9.08 -23.40 2.56
C SER A 54 7.56 -23.30 2.64
N VAL A 55 6.98 -22.15 2.27
CA VAL A 55 5.52 -21.96 2.25
C VAL A 55 4.86 -22.88 1.23
N PHE A 56 5.46 -23.10 0.05
CA PHE A 56 4.90 -24.05 -0.92
C PHE A 56 4.98 -25.51 -0.46
N LYS A 57 6.03 -25.85 0.30
CA LYS A 57 6.22 -27.21 0.82
C LYS A 57 5.26 -27.51 1.98
N ASP A 58 4.99 -26.52 2.82
CA ASP A 58 4.14 -26.62 3.99
C ASP A 58 3.27 -25.36 4.11
N PRO A 59 2.16 -25.28 3.34
CA PRO A 59 1.34 -24.08 3.28
C PRO A 59 0.52 -23.93 4.56
N PRO A 60 0.58 -22.76 5.23
CA PRO A 60 -0.33 -22.44 6.33
C PRO A 60 -1.80 -22.53 5.90
N PRO A 61 -2.70 -23.03 6.76
CA PRO A 61 -4.12 -23.09 6.46
C PRO A 61 -4.68 -21.72 6.07
N GLY A 62 -5.45 -21.68 4.98
CA GLY A 62 -6.08 -20.44 4.50
C GLY A 62 -5.13 -19.41 3.89
N MET A 63 -3.84 -19.72 3.72
CA MET A 63 -2.87 -18.83 3.07
C MET A 63 -2.44 -19.37 1.72
N PHE A 64 -2.59 -18.55 0.68
CA PHE A 64 -2.16 -18.84 -0.67
C PHE A 64 -1.22 -17.73 -1.14
N ILE A 65 -0.10 -18.09 -1.75
CA ILE A 65 0.86 -17.13 -2.26
C ILE A 65 1.20 -17.41 -3.73
N ALA A 66 1.48 -16.35 -4.48
CA ALA A 66 2.00 -16.40 -5.83
C ALA A 66 3.15 -15.38 -5.96
N PRO A 67 4.41 -15.82 -6.13
CA PRO A 67 5.50 -14.90 -6.42
C PRO A 67 5.31 -14.25 -7.78
N ASP A 68 5.69 -12.98 -7.90
CA ASP A 68 5.74 -12.31 -9.19
C ASP A 68 6.86 -12.94 -10.05
N PRO A 69 6.57 -13.28 -11.32
CA PRO A 69 7.50 -14.00 -12.20
C PRO A 69 8.71 -13.15 -12.60
N ASP A 70 8.56 -11.82 -12.66
CA ASP A 70 9.61 -10.89 -13.08
C ASP A 70 10.35 -10.29 -11.87
N ASN A 71 9.71 -10.28 -10.70
CA ASN A 71 10.30 -9.76 -9.47
C ASN A 71 9.99 -10.60 -8.23
N ILE A 72 10.92 -11.47 -7.84
CA ILE A 72 10.78 -12.34 -6.66
C ILE A 72 10.61 -11.58 -5.33
N THR A 73 10.90 -10.27 -5.25
CA THR A 73 10.64 -9.47 -4.04
C THR A 73 9.18 -9.07 -3.88
N LYS A 74 8.35 -9.27 -4.92
CA LYS A 74 6.90 -9.09 -4.88
C LYS A 74 6.21 -10.45 -4.85
N ILE A 75 5.25 -10.57 -3.94
CA ILE A 75 4.44 -11.77 -3.74
C ILE A 75 2.99 -11.32 -3.57
N HIS A 76 2.09 -11.93 -4.33
CA HIS A 76 0.66 -11.80 -4.11
C HIS A 76 0.24 -12.84 -3.08
N ALA A 77 -0.57 -12.43 -2.11
CA ALA A 77 -1.10 -13.32 -1.09
C ALA A 77 -2.62 -13.21 -1.01
N LEU A 78 -3.29 -14.35 -0.81
CA LEU A 78 -4.67 -14.44 -0.38
C LEU A 78 -4.68 -15.10 0.99
N ILE A 79 -5.29 -14.43 1.96
CA ILE A 79 -5.42 -14.92 3.33
C ILE A 79 -6.90 -14.97 3.66
N VAL A 80 -7.40 -16.16 3.94
CA VAL A 80 -8.76 -16.37 4.43
C VAL A 80 -8.77 -16.04 5.93
N GLY A 81 -9.74 -15.26 6.38
CA GLY A 81 -9.87 -14.93 7.79
C GLY A 81 -10.10 -16.19 8.62
N PRO A 82 -9.58 -16.25 9.85
CA PRO A 82 -9.87 -17.37 10.74
C PRO A 82 -11.37 -17.42 11.08
N PHE A 83 -11.85 -18.63 11.37
CA PHE A 83 -13.19 -18.85 11.95
C PHE A 83 -13.39 -18.01 13.21
N ASP A 84 -14.63 -17.62 13.47
CA ASP A 84 -15.03 -16.79 14.61
C ASP A 84 -14.39 -15.38 14.62
N THR A 85 -13.93 -14.91 13.45
CA THR A 85 -13.49 -13.52 13.25
C THR A 85 -14.39 -12.82 12.23
N PRO A 86 -14.50 -11.48 12.23
CA PRO A 86 -15.30 -10.76 11.24
C PRO A 86 -14.71 -10.79 9.80
N TYR A 87 -13.61 -11.52 9.60
CA TYR A 87 -12.88 -11.62 8.33
C TYR A 87 -13.00 -13.00 7.67
N GLU A 88 -13.77 -13.92 8.28
CA GLU A 88 -14.12 -15.23 7.68
C GLU A 88 -14.71 -15.08 6.28
#